data_AF-A0A399PKV2-F1
#
_entry.id   AF-A0A399PKV2-F1
#
_cell.length_a   1.000
_cell.length_b   1.000
_cell.length_c   1.000
_cell.angle_alpha   90.00
_cell.angle_beta   90.00
_cell.angle_gamma   90.00
#
_symmetry.space_group_name_H-M   'P 1'
#
loop_
_entity.id
_entity.type
_entity.pdbx_description
1 polymer ?
#
loop_
_entity_poly.entity_id
_entity_poly.type
_entity_poly.pdbx_seq_one_letter_code
_entity_poly.pdbx_strand_id
1 'polypeptide(L)'
;RAIHRAAGIRLVIADDPAAAGGNAPDAPALLRPAEATAGERLDAPVRPPVEALAYVIHTSGSTGEPKGVEIAHDAAWSTVDAVSRMLDLGAGDRILALSALDFDLSVFDVLGVLGAGGALVIPEEGEERDAPRWLDLVHEHGVTLWDTVPMLLDMLLVAADDRPGRLGPLRAALVSGDRVGTDLHGRLIRAAGPGTRLVALGGATEAAIWSNAWEVDGPLEGWGSAPYGRPLPDQAFRVLDACGRDCPDWVPGELVIG
;
A
#
# COMPACT_ATOMS: atom_id res chain seq x y z
N ARG A 1 -7.32 21.35 -8.33
CA ARG A 1 -8.33 22.10 -9.14
C ARG A 1 -8.97 21.26 -10.25
N ALA A 2 -8.20 20.77 -11.24
CA ALA A 2 -8.75 19.89 -12.29
C ALA A 2 -9.40 18.62 -11.68
N ILE A 3 -8.72 18.01 -10.71
CA ILE A 3 -9.22 16.86 -9.94
C ILE A 3 -10.56 17.15 -9.26
N HIS A 4 -10.70 18.27 -8.53
CA HIS A 4 -11.95 18.57 -7.79
C HIS A 4 -13.15 18.66 -8.73
N ARG A 5 -12.97 19.30 -9.89
CA ARG A 5 -14.04 19.48 -10.87
C ARG A 5 -14.39 18.16 -11.55
N ALA A 6 -13.39 17.38 -11.95
CA ALA A 6 -13.60 16.08 -12.60
C ALA A 6 -14.30 15.08 -11.66
N ALA A 7 -13.89 15.02 -10.40
CA ALA A 7 -14.45 14.10 -9.40
C ALA A 7 -15.70 14.64 -8.68
N GLY A 8 -16.19 15.84 -9.03
CA GLY A 8 -17.38 16.43 -8.40
C GLY A 8 -17.26 16.68 -6.89
N ILE A 9 -16.04 16.91 -6.40
CA ILE A 9 -15.76 17.11 -4.97
C ILE A 9 -16.49 18.37 -4.48
N ARG A 10 -17.23 18.25 -3.38
CA ARG A 10 -17.99 19.36 -2.76
C ARG A 10 -17.42 19.83 -1.43
N LEU A 11 -16.61 18.99 -0.79
CA LEU A 11 -16.00 19.25 0.51
C LEU A 11 -14.54 18.79 0.47
N VAL A 12 -13.64 19.59 1.02
CA VAL A 12 -12.23 19.28 1.19
C VAL A 12 -11.87 19.47 2.67
N ILE A 13 -11.24 18.46 3.27
CA ILE A 13 -10.71 18.55 4.63
C ILE A 13 -9.22 18.86 4.54
N ALA A 14 -8.81 20.06 4.94
CA ALA A 14 -7.41 20.47 4.86
C ALA A 14 -7.10 21.69 5.75
N ASP A 15 -5.83 21.87 6.10
CA ASP A 15 -5.34 23.10 6.75
C ASP A 15 -4.95 24.20 5.77
N ASP A 16 -4.65 23.88 4.52
CA ASP A 16 -4.35 24.90 3.52
C ASP A 16 -5.59 25.18 2.64
N PRO A 17 -6.15 26.41 2.63
CA PRO A 17 -7.22 26.77 1.70
C PRO A 17 -6.84 26.57 0.22
N ALA A 18 -5.56 26.61 -0.12
CA ALA A 18 -5.10 26.32 -1.48
C ALA A 18 -5.43 24.88 -1.89
N ALA A 19 -5.47 23.94 -0.93
CA ALA A 19 -5.88 22.56 -1.17
C ALA A 19 -7.34 22.43 -1.60
N ALA A 20 -8.22 23.36 -1.21
CA ALA A 20 -9.60 23.45 -1.70
C ALA A 20 -9.73 24.27 -3.01
N GLY A 21 -8.63 24.76 -3.58
CA GLY A 21 -8.66 25.61 -4.78
C GLY A 21 -8.75 27.11 -4.48
N GLY A 22 -8.57 27.52 -3.22
CA GLY A 22 -8.58 28.92 -2.79
C GLY A 22 -9.92 29.61 -2.99
N ASN A 23 -9.89 30.91 -3.31
CA ASN A 23 -11.09 31.75 -3.44
C ASN A 23 -11.83 31.60 -4.79
N ALA A 24 -11.72 30.46 -5.46
CA ALA A 24 -12.40 30.26 -6.73
C ALA A 24 -13.93 30.10 -6.50
N PRO A 25 -14.80 30.65 -7.37
CA PRO A 25 -16.26 30.58 -7.19
C PRO A 25 -16.82 29.15 -7.10
N ASP A 26 -16.18 28.20 -7.79
CA ASP A 26 -16.54 26.78 -7.81
C ASP A 26 -15.64 25.90 -6.92
N ALA A 27 -14.92 26.50 -5.98
CA ALA A 27 -14.11 25.74 -5.04
C ALA A 27 -15.02 24.90 -4.11
N PRO A 28 -14.66 23.64 -3.81
CA PRO A 28 -15.27 22.89 -2.73
C PRO A 28 -15.26 23.66 -1.41
N ALA A 29 -16.24 23.39 -0.55
CA ALA A 29 -16.22 23.89 0.81
C ALA A 29 -14.96 23.36 1.53
N LEU A 30 -14.26 24.22 2.25
CA LEU A 30 -13.13 23.83 3.10
C LEU A 30 -13.63 23.58 4.52
N LEU A 31 -13.25 22.44 5.10
CA LEU A 31 -13.44 22.12 6.51
C LEU A 31 -12.07 21.87 7.13
N ARG A 32 -11.72 22.55 8.21
CA ARG A 32 -10.45 22.28 8.90
C ARG A 32 -10.54 20.95 9.65
N PRO A 33 -9.44 20.17 9.77
CA PRO A 33 -9.44 18.95 10.58
C PRO A 33 -9.95 19.15 12.02
N ALA A 34 -9.58 20.28 12.65
CA ALA A 34 -10.07 20.64 13.98
C ALA A 34 -11.59 20.87 14.04
N GLU A 35 -12.18 21.42 12.97
CA GLU A 35 -13.63 21.63 12.86
C GLU A 35 -14.35 20.31 12.57
N ALA A 36 -13.78 19.48 11.70
CA ALA A 36 -14.31 18.16 11.37
C ALA A 36 -14.41 17.25 12.60
N THR A 37 -13.43 17.33 13.51
CA THR A 37 -13.40 16.52 14.74
C THR A 37 -14.23 17.09 15.90
N ALA A 38 -14.64 18.36 15.81
CA ALA A 38 -15.51 19.01 16.79
C ALA A 38 -17.01 18.77 16.54
N GLY A 39 -17.36 18.19 15.39
CA GLY A 39 -18.75 17.87 15.04
C GLY A 39 -19.41 16.86 15.98
N GLU A 40 -20.74 16.80 15.94
CA GLU A 40 -21.49 15.77 16.64
C GLU A 40 -21.09 14.38 16.13
N ARG A 41 -20.70 13.50 17.07
CA ARG A 41 -20.30 12.13 16.73
C ARG A 41 -21.55 11.34 16.37
N LEU A 42 -21.47 10.58 15.29
CA LEU A 42 -22.52 9.62 14.95
C LEU A 42 -22.60 8.54 16.03
N ASP A 43 -23.83 8.12 16.36
CA ASP A 43 -24.07 7.03 17.33
C ASP A 43 -23.50 5.69 16.87
N ALA A 44 -23.37 5.49 15.56
CA ALA A 44 -22.78 4.32 14.94
C ALA A 44 -22.17 4.66 13.56
N PRO A 45 -21.22 3.85 13.06
CA PRO A 45 -20.71 4.00 11.71
C PRO A 45 -21.82 3.86 10.65
N VAL A 46 -21.79 4.71 9.63
CA VAL A 46 -22.64 4.55 8.44
C VAL A 46 -22.16 3.33 7.65
N ARG A 47 -23.09 2.50 7.20
CA ARG A 47 -22.83 1.30 6.41
C ARG A 47 -23.41 1.45 5.01
N PRO A 48 -22.64 1.98 4.05
CA PRO A 48 -23.09 2.04 2.65
C PRO A 48 -23.22 0.63 2.05
N PRO A 49 -23.92 0.47 0.91
CA PRO A 49 -23.82 -0.75 0.10
C PRO A 49 -22.36 -1.08 -0.21
N VAL A 50 -22.00 -2.36 -0.31
CA VAL A 50 -20.61 -2.78 -0.50
C VAL A 50 -20.07 -2.40 -1.88
N GLU A 51 -20.96 -2.18 -2.84
CA GLU A 51 -20.64 -1.74 -4.20
C GLU A 51 -20.47 -0.21 -4.30
N ALA A 52 -20.72 0.53 -3.21
CA ALA A 52 -20.47 1.96 -3.17
C ALA A 52 -18.97 2.26 -3.19
N LEU A 53 -18.59 3.40 -3.77
CA LEU A 53 -17.18 3.84 -3.82
C LEU A 53 -16.62 4.03 -2.41
N ALA A 54 -15.49 3.38 -2.16
CA ALA A 54 -14.68 3.55 -0.96
C ALA A 54 -13.65 4.69 -1.13
N TYR A 55 -12.97 4.72 -2.27
CA TYR A 55 -11.97 5.75 -2.58
C TYR A 55 -11.81 6.00 -4.08
N VAL A 56 -11.22 7.15 -4.39
CA VAL A 56 -10.79 7.51 -5.75
C VAL A 56 -9.35 8.00 -5.69
N ILE A 57 -8.43 7.29 -6.33
CA ILE A 57 -7.02 7.66 -6.43
C ILE A 57 -6.70 8.03 -7.88
N HIS A 58 -5.98 9.13 -8.09
CA HIS A 58 -5.64 9.58 -9.43
C HIS A 58 -4.27 9.05 -9.85
N THR A 59 -4.22 8.39 -11.00
CA THR A 59 -2.96 7.89 -11.59
C THR A 59 -2.53 8.76 -12.77
N SER A 60 -1.25 8.65 -13.16
CA SER A 60 -0.72 9.35 -14.34
C SER A 60 -1.35 8.77 -15.61
N GLY A 61 -2.26 9.53 -16.23
CA GLY A 61 -2.83 9.13 -17.51
C GLY A 61 -1.80 9.24 -18.64
N SER A 62 -1.81 8.27 -19.56
CA SER A 62 -0.99 8.30 -20.78
C SER A 62 -1.28 9.50 -21.70
N THR A 63 -2.43 10.15 -21.52
CA THR A 63 -2.84 11.38 -22.22
C THR A 63 -2.35 12.67 -21.56
N GLY A 64 -1.66 12.59 -20.42
CA GLY A 64 -1.22 13.74 -19.62
C GLY A 64 -2.27 14.31 -18.66
N GLU A 65 -3.52 13.83 -18.76
CA GLU A 65 -4.58 14.14 -17.79
C GLU A 65 -4.69 13.03 -16.74
N PRO A 66 -4.69 13.36 -15.43
CA PRO A 66 -4.87 12.36 -14.38
C PRO A 66 -6.20 11.62 -14.53
N LYS A 67 -6.18 10.29 -14.37
CA LYS A 67 -7.38 9.45 -14.40
C LYS A 67 -7.74 9.04 -12.99
N GLY A 68 -8.98 9.28 -12.57
CA GLY A 68 -9.48 8.81 -11.29
C GLY A 68 -9.83 7.33 -11.39
N VAL A 69 -9.16 6.51 -10.58
CA VAL A 69 -9.49 5.11 -10.41
C VAL A 69 -10.49 5.00 -9.26
N GLU A 70 -11.68 4.54 -9.58
CA GLU A 70 -12.80 4.39 -8.64
C GLU A 70 -12.81 2.96 -8.08
N ILE A 71 -12.67 2.83 -6.76
CA ILE A 71 -12.66 1.53 -6.08
C ILE A 71 -13.82 1.44 -5.10
N ALA A 72 -14.61 0.36 -5.23
CA ALA A 72 -15.72 0.05 -4.35
C ALA A 72 -15.26 -0.57 -3.01
N HIS A 73 -16.13 -0.53 -2.00
CA HIS A 73 -15.84 -1.08 -0.67
C HIS A 73 -15.54 -2.57 -0.70
N ASP A 74 -16.28 -3.37 -1.46
CA ASP A 74 -16.05 -4.81 -1.60
C ASP A 74 -14.70 -5.13 -2.24
N ALA A 75 -14.33 -4.43 -3.33
CA ALA A 75 -13.06 -4.61 -4.02
C ALA A 75 -11.87 -4.29 -3.10
N ALA A 76 -11.91 -3.14 -2.42
CA ALA A 76 -10.89 -2.78 -1.45
C ALA A 76 -10.82 -3.77 -0.29
N TRP A 77 -11.97 -4.15 0.27
CA TRP A 77 -12.04 -5.06 1.40
C TRP A 77 -11.56 -6.47 1.05
N SER A 78 -11.82 -6.97 -0.15
CA SER A 78 -11.35 -8.28 -0.61
C SER A 78 -9.83 -8.39 -0.54
N THR A 79 -9.11 -7.39 -1.06
CA THR A 79 -7.65 -7.33 -1.00
C THR A 79 -7.16 -7.16 0.44
N VAL A 80 -7.75 -6.21 1.18
CA VAL A 80 -7.36 -5.94 2.57
C VAL A 80 -7.54 -7.18 3.45
N ASP A 81 -8.67 -7.88 3.35
CA ASP A 81 -8.96 -9.08 4.13
C ASP A 81 -8.02 -10.24 3.75
N ALA A 82 -7.77 -10.46 2.46
CA ALA A 82 -6.85 -11.48 1.99
C ALA A 82 -5.44 -11.30 2.55
N VAL A 83 -4.88 -10.09 2.46
CA VAL A 83 -3.53 -9.79 2.96
C VAL A 83 -3.51 -9.80 4.49
N SER A 84 -4.57 -9.30 5.13
CA SER A 84 -4.70 -9.33 6.59
C SER A 84 -4.67 -10.77 7.14
N ARG A 85 -5.40 -11.69 6.51
CA ARG A 85 -5.40 -13.12 6.85
C ARG A 85 -4.06 -13.78 6.58
N MET A 86 -3.44 -13.48 5.43
CA MET A 86 -2.12 -14.00 5.08
C MET A 86 -1.05 -13.60 6.12
N LEU A 87 -1.16 -12.40 6.68
CA LEU A 87 -0.26 -11.88 7.70
C LEU A 87 -0.67 -12.25 9.12
N ASP A 88 -1.86 -12.79 9.36
CA ASP A 88 -2.44 -12.93 10.72
C ASP A 88 -2.39 -11.59 11.47
N LEU A 89 -2.96 -10.54 10.86
CA LEU A 89 -2.97 -9.20 11.45
C LEU A 89 -3.79 -9.15 12.75
N GLY A 90 -3.30 -8.38 13.72
CA GLY A 90 -4.05 -8.12 14.95
C GLY A 90 -3.62 -6.84 15.67
N ALA A 91 -4.19 -6.61 16.85
CA ALA A 91 -3.97 -5.40 17.63
C ALA A 91 -2.54 -5.20 18.15
N GLY A 92 -1.69 -6.23 18.04
CA GLY A 92 -0.25 -6.13 18.32
C GLY A 92 0.55 -5.52 17.18
N ASP A 93 -0.04 -5.38 15.98
CA ASP A 93 0.68 -4.94 14.80
C ASP A 93 0.82 -3.44 14.68
N ARG A 94 1.97 -3.05 14.15
CA ARG A 94 2.36 -1.66 13.93
C ARG A 94 3.07 -1.56 12.60
N ILE A 95 2.61 -0.65 11.75
CA ILE A 95 3.21 -0.41 10.44
C ILE A 95 3.86 0.97 10.41
N LEU A 96 5.02 1.07 9.78
CA LEU A 96 5.60 2.37 9.45
C LEU A 96 4.95 2.89 8.17
N ALA A 97 4.06 3.88 8.31
CA ALA A 97 3.25 4.41 7.22
C ALA A 97 4.08 5.33 6.31
N LEU A 98 4.84 4.73 5.39
CA LEU A 98 5.66 5.43 4.40
C LEU A 98 4.92 5.69 3.09
N SER A 99 3.84 4.96 2.84
CA SER A 99 3.00 5.13 1.66
C SER A 99 2.28 6.47 1.72
N ALA A 100 2.51 7.32 0.71
CA ALA A 100 1.77 8.56 0.59
C ALA A 100 0.27 8.27 0.36
N LEU A 101 -0.60 9.11 0.91
CA LEU A 101 -2.06 8.92 0.87
C LEU A 101 -2.68 9.04 -0.54
N ASP A 102 -1.91 9.49 -1.51
CA ASP A 102 -2.27 9.53 -2.93
C ASP A 102 -1.80 8.29 -3.71
N PHE A 103 -1.18 7.32 -3.03
CA PHE A 103 -0.91 5.97 -3.52
C PHE A 103 -1.76 4.94 -2.77
N ASP A 104 -2.21 3.93 -3.49
CA ASP A 104 -3.14 2.91 -3.00
C ASP A 104 -2.56 1.96 -1.96
N LEU A 105 -1.23 1.80 -1.87
CA LEU A 105 -0.59 1.08 -0.77
C LEU A 105 -1.02 1.61 0.61
N SER A 106 -1.21 2.93 0.72
CA SER A 106 -1.67 3.55 1.96
C SER A 106 -3.05 3.08 2.43
N VAL A 107 -3.87 2.54 1.51
CA VAL A 107 -5.19 2.00 1.85
C VAL A 107 -5.03 0.76 2.73
N PHE A 108 -4.04 -0.10 2.48
CA PHE A 108 -3.77 -1.24 3.34
C PHE A 108 -3.19 -0.82 4.69
N ASP A 109 -2.22 0.11 4.70
CA ASP A 109 -1.66 0.66 5.94
C ASP A 109 -2.80 1.12 6.86
N VAL A 110 -3.70 1.97 6.34
CA VAL A 110 -4.78 2.56 7.12
C VAL A 110 -5.87 1.52 7.43
N LEU A 111 -6.50 0.93 6.41
CA LEU A 111 -7.71 0.11 6.62
C LEU A 111 -7.40 -1.29 7.13
N GLY A 112 -6.28 -1.88 6.71
CA GLY A 112 -5.84 -3.19 7.18
C GLY A 112 -5.37 -3.13 8.62
N VAL A 113 -4.37 -2.29 8.91
CA VAL A 113 -3.73 -2.27 10.24
C VAL A 113 -4.64 -1.66 11.30
N LEU A 114 -5.28 -0.52 11.04
CA LEU A 114 -6.23 0.04 12.02
C LEU A 114 -7.50 -0.80 12.13
N GLY A 115 -7.95 -1.43 11.04
CA GLY A 115 -9.10 -2.35 11.04
C GLY A 115 -8.87 -3.59 11.91
N ALA A 116 -7.64 -4.07 11.98
CA ALA A 116 -7.22 -5.14 12.88
C ALA A 116 -6.97 -4.69 14.34
N GLY A 117 -7.11 -3.39 14.63
CA GLY A 117 -6.86 -2.79 15.93
C GLY A 117 -5.39 -2.46 16.21
N GLY A 118 -4.53 -2.51 15.18
CA GLY A 118 -3.12 -2.15 15.25
C GLY A 118 -2.88 -0.64 15.26
N ALA A 119 -1.65 -0.22 14.96
CA ALA A 119 -1.27 1.19 14.95
C ALA A 119 -0.44 1.60 13.72
N LEU A 120 -0.59 2.86 13.33
CA LEU A 120 0.30 3.52 12.37
C LEU A 120 1.42 4.25 13.11
N VAL A 121 2.65 4.04 12.68
CA VAL A 121 3.81 4.86 13.05
C VAL A 121 4.10 5.77 11.87
N ILE A 122 3.93 7.08 12.04
CA ILE A 122 4.01 8.07 10.96
C ILE A 122 5.31 8.87 11.16
N PRO A 123 6.23 8.89 10.18
CA PRO A 123 7.39 9.78 10.22
C PRO A 123 6.98 11.26 10.23
N GLU A 124 7.85 12.13 10.72
CA GLU A 124 7.64 13.57 10.59
C GLU A 124 7.84 14.04 9.14
N GLU A 125 7.32 15.22 8.82
CA GLU A 125 7.49 15.83 7.50
C GLU A 125 8.99 16.02 7.19
N GLY A 126 9.42 15.56 6.00
CA GLY A 126 10.83 15.53 5.59
C GLY A 126 11.59 14.25 5.96
N GLU A 127 11.00 13.36 6.77
CA GLU A 127 11.59 12.06 7.11
C GLU A 127 11.18 10.94 6.12
N GLU A 128 10.46 11.26 5.04
CA GLU A 128 9.89 10.27 4.09
C GLU A 128 10.94 9.55 3.24
N ARG A 129 12.22 9.94 3.34
CA ARG A 129 13.38 9.29 2.71
C ARG A 129 14.60 9.20 3.64
N ASP A 130 14.37 9.18 4.96
CA ASP A 130 15.41 9.10 5.98
C ASP A 130 15.50 7.70 6.61
N ALA A 131 16.29 6.83 6.00
CA ALA A 131 16.46 5.44 6.45
C ALA A 131 17.02 5.29 7.88
N PRO A 132 18.03 6.06 8.31
CA PRO A 132 18.44 6.09 9.72
C PRO A 132 17.29 6.41 10.67
N ARG A 133 16.43 7.37 10.32
CA ARG A 133 15.27 7.72 11.13
C ARG A 133 14.20 6.63 11.14
N TRP A 134 13.92 6.00 10.00
CA TRP A 134 13.01 4.84 9.95
C TRP A 134 13.48 3.72 10.87
N LEU A 135 14.79 3.45 10.88
CA LEU A 135 15.38 2.43 11.73
C LEU A 135 15.16 2.74 13.22
N ASP A 136 15.28 4.02 13.60
CA ASP A 136 15.00 4.48 14.95
C ASP A 136 13.51 4.34 15.30
N LEU A 137 12.60 4.72 14.39
CA LEU A 137 11.15 4.56 14.57
C LEU A 137 10.74 3.08 14.69
N VAL A 138 11.32 2.19 13.87
CA VAL A 138 11.05 0.75 13.93
C VAL A 138 11.42 0.21 15.31
N HIS A 139 12.59 0.58 15.81
CA HIS A 139 13.06 0.13 17.11
C HIS A 139 12.27 0.75 18.28
N GLU A 140 12.05 2.07 18.26
CA GLU A 140 11.41 2.82 19.34
C GLU A 140 9.93 2.44 19.50
N HIS A 141 9.23 2.33 18.38
CA HIS A 141 7.79 2.07 18.39
C HIS A 141 7.44 0.60 18.20
N GLY A 142 8.42 -0.29 18.03
CA GLY A 142 8.19 -1.71 17.84
C GLY A 142 7.38 -1.99 16.57
N VAL A 143 7.76 -1.40 15.45
CA VAL A 143 7.11 -1.62 14.15
C VAL A 143 7.25 -3.10 13.78
N THR A 144 6.13 -3.76 13.50
CA THR A 144 6.08 -5.19 13.14
C THR A 144 5.98 -5.39 11.63
N LEU A 145 5.44 -4.41 10.90
CA LEU A 145 5.18 -4.49 9.47
C LEU A 145 5.90 -3.37 8.72
N TRP A 146 6.44 -3.72 7.56
CA TRP A 146 7.01 -2.80 6.60
C TRP A 146 6.29 -2.96 5.27
N ASP A 147 5.80 -1.88 4.65
CA ASP A 147 5.15 -1.93 3.33
C ASP A 147 5.64 -0.79 2.43
N THR A 148 6.44 -1.12 1.41
CA THR A 148 7.01 -0.12 0.48
C THR A 148 7.37 -0.72 -0.88
N VAL A 149 7.87 0.11 -1.79
CA VAL A 149 8.66 -0.40 -2.94
C VAL A 149 9.97 -1.07 -2.49
N PRO A 150 10.54 -2.03 -3.26
CA PRO A 150 11.77 -2.73 -2.90
C PRO A 150 12.95 -1.82 -2.58
N MET A 151 13.06 -0.68 -3.27
CA MET A 151 14.14 0.29 -3.08
C MET A 151 14.15 0.93 -1.68
N LEU A 152 12.99 1.18 -1.07
CA LEU A 152 12.95 1.77 0.28
C LEU A 152 13.30 0.73 1.35
N LEU A 153 12.89 -0.53 1.16
CA LEU A 153 13.35 -1.64 2.00
C LEU A 153 14.87 -1.80 1.88
N ASP A 154 15.43 -1.70 0.67
CA ASP A 154 16.88 -1.74 0.45
C ASP A 154 17.59 -0.64 1.24
N MET A 155 17.11 0.60 1.17
CA MET A 155 17.65 1.73 1.95
C MET A 155 17.61 1.46 3.47
N LEU A 156 16.50 0.93 3.99
CA LEU A 156 16.39 0.54 5.40
C LEU A 156 17.43 -0.51 5.78
N LEU A 157 17.61 -1.55 4.95
CA LEU A 157 18.53 -2.64 5.21
C LEU A 157 19.99 -2.16 5.17
N VAL A 158 20.34 -1.24 4.26
CA VAL A 158 21.66 -0.58 4.25
C VAL A 158 21.88 0.18 5.55
N ALA A 159 20.90 0.96 6.02
CA ALA A 159 21.03 1.68 7.29
C ALA A 159 21.16 0.72 8.51
N ALA A 160 20.54 -0.46 8.42
CA ALA A 160 20.61 -1.48 9.47
C ALA A 160 21.97 -2.21 9.52
N ASP A 161 22.72 -2.28 8.42
CA ASP A 161 24.08 -2.86 8.40
C ASP A 161 25.03 -2.08 9.33
N ASP A 162 24.86 -0.75 9.43
CA ASP A 162 25.65 0.12 10.33
C ASP A 162 25.17 0.07 11.79
N ARG A 163 23.93 -0.40 12.04
CA ARG A 163 23.27 -0.40 13.35
C ARG A 163 22.48 -1.72 13.58
N PRO A 164 23.18 -2.86 13.75
CA PRO A 164 22.55 -4.17 13.82
C PRO A 164 21.61 -4.31 15.04
N GLY A 165 20.59 -5.16 14.90
CA GLY A 165 19.64 -5.49 15.97
C GLY A 165 18.50 -4.48 16.16
N ARG A 166 18.39 -3.46 15.30
CA ARG A 166 17.34 -2.44 15.37
C ARG A 166 16.04 -2.85 14.68
N LEU A 167 16.09 -3.84 13.77
CA LEU A 167 14.93 -4.37 13.05
C LEU A 167 14.30 -5.61 13.70
N GLY A 168 14.74 -6.01 14.90
CA GLY A 168 14.21 -7.20 15.58
C GLY A 168 12.69 -7.26 15.81
N PRO A 169 11.96 -6.13 15.94
CA PRO A 169 10.50 -6.15 16.01
C PRO A 169 9.79 -6.50 14.70
N LEU A 170 10.44 -6.34 13.54
CA LEU A 170 9.81 -6.64 12.25
C LEU A 170 9.52 -8.13 12.13
N ARG A 171 8.28 -8.45 11.74
CA ARG A 171 7.83 -9.82 11.46
C ARG A 171 7.50 -10.04 9.98
N ALA A 172 7.17 -8.98 9.24
CA ALA A 172 6.93 -9.06 7.81
C ALA A 172 7.33 -7.78 7.09
N ALA A 173 7.91 -7.93 5.90
CA ALA A 173 8.11 -6.87 4.93
C ALA A 173 7.34 -7.22 3.65
N LEU A 174 6.39 -6.37 3.32
CA LEU A 174 5.62 -6.35 2.10
C LEU A 174 6.36 -5.44 1.10
N VAL A 175 6.61 -5.95 -0.10
CA VAL A 175 7.25 -5.16 -1.17
C VAL A 175 6.47 -5.26 -2.46
N SER A 176 6.20 -4.13 -3.10
CA SER A 176 5.40 -4.08 -4.33
C SER A 176 5.76 -2.90 -5.23
N GLY A 177 5.16 -2.83 -6.43
CA GLY A 177 5.33 -1.71 -7.35
C GLY A 177 6.62 -1.71 -8.19
N ASP A 178 7.58 -2.60 -7.92
CA ASP A 178 8.78 -2.79 -8.75
C ASP A 178 9.32 -4.23 -8.62
N ARG A 179 10.34 -4.55 -9.42
CA ARG A 179 11.05 -5.82 -9.42
C ARG A 179 11.74 -6.06 -8.08
N VAL A 180 11.40 -7.18 -7.43
CA VAL A 180 12.01 -7.62 -6.17
C VAL A 180 13.34 -8.35 -6.44
N GLY A 181 14.44 -7.80 -5.94
CA GLY A 181 15.78 -8.39 -6.07
C GLY A 181 15.92 -9.74 -5.37
N THR A 182 16.78 -10.61 -5.89
CA THR A 182 16.97 -11.97 -5.38
C THR A 182 17.73 -12.04 -4.05
N ASP A 183 18.47 -10.99 -3.69
CA ASP A 183 19.24 -10.88 -2.44
C ASP A 183 18.43 -10.31 -1.26
N LEU A 184 17.27 -9.67 -1.54
CA LEU A 184 16.51 -8.88 -0.57
C LEU A 184 16.05 -9.73 0.63
N HIS A 185 15.55 -10.94 0.38
CA HIS A 185 15.15 -11.89 1.42
C HIS A 185 16.32 -12.22 2.35
N GLY A 186 17.49 -12.59 1.78
CA GLY A 186 18.66 -12.95 2.57
C GLY A 186 19.17 -11.79 3.44
N ARG A 187 19.04 -10.55 2.97
CA ARG A 187 19.40 -9.34 3.74
C ARG A 187 18.40 -9.05 4.85
N LEU A 188 17.10 -9.15 4.57
CA LEU A 188 16.05 -9.00 5.56
C LEU A 188 16.22 -10.00 6.71
N ILE A 189 16.43 -11.27 6.40
CA ILE A 189 16.64 -12.31 7.42
C ILE A 189 17.88 -12.04 8.27
N ARG A 190 18.98 -11.54 7.68
CA ARG A 190 20.17 -11.17 8.45
C ARG A 190 19.92 -10.00 9.40
N ALA A 191 19.12 -9.02 8.99
CA ALA A 191 18.90 -7.79 9.75
C ALA A 191 17.78 -7.90 10.81
N ALA A 192 16.68 -8.59 10.48
CA ALA A 192 15.48 -8.71 11.33
C ALA A 192 15.31 -10.09 11.98
N GLY A 193 15.96 -11.13 11.44
CA GLY A 193 15.95 -12.49 11.97
C GLY A 193 15.18 -13.50 11.11
N PRO A 194 15.40 -14.82 11.31
CA PRO A 194 14.89 -15.90 10.46
C PRO A 194 13.36 -16.09 10.48
N GLY A 195 12.66 -15.49 11.45
CA GLY A 195 11.19 -15.52 11.50
C GLY A 195 10.52 -14.43 10.68
N THR A 196 11.28 -13.50 10.08
CA THR A 196 10.74 -12.38 9.32
C THR A 196 10.33 -12.83 7.93
N ARG A 197 9.12 -12.48 7.49
CA ARG A 197 8.60 -12.85 6.18
C ARG A 197 8.89 -11.76 5.15
N LEU A 198 9.34 -12.12 3.95
CA LEU A 198 9.35 -11.22 2.79
C LEU A 198 8.21 -11.62 1.87
N VAL A 199 7.25 -10.73 1.67
CA VAL A 199 6.12 -10.95 0.77
C VAL A 199 6.23 -9.99 -0.40
N ALA A 200 6.50 -10.54 -1.58
CA ALA A 200 6.42 -9.83 -2.83
C ALA A 200 4.95 -9.78 -3.28
N LEU A 201 4.44 -8.59 -3.50
CA LEU A 201 3.07 -8.33 -3.93
C LEU A 201 3.09 -7.54 -5.22
N GLY A 202 2.03 -7.65 -5.99
CA GLY A 202 1.85 -6.87 -7.21
C GLY A 202 0.39 -6.70 -7.54
N GLY A 203 0.09 -5.71 -8.35
CA GLY A 203 -1.25 -5.40 -8.82
C GLY A 203 -1.23 -4.13 -9.64
N ALA A 204 -2.42 -3.59 -9.87
CA ALA A 204 -2.63 -2.27 -10.43
C ALA A 204 -3.64 -1.53 -9.56
N THR A 205 -3.59 -0.20 -9.55
CA THR A 205 -4.55 0.61 -8.80
C THR A 205 -5.98 0.32 -9.21
N GLU A 206 -6.20 0.03 -10.50
CA GLU A 206 -7.47 -0.39 -11.09
C GLU A 206 -8.02 -1.71 -10.54
N ALA A 207 -7.17 -2.52 -9.89
CA ALA A 207 -7.52 -3.83 -9.33
C ALA A 207 -7.42 -3.86 -7.79
N ALA A 208 -7.56 -2.70 -7.14
CA ALA A 208 -7.58 -2.52 -5.68
C ALA A 208 -6.30 -2.99 -4.96
N ILE A 209 -5.25 -2.15 -5.03
CA ILE A 209 -3.97 -2.26 -4.30
C ILE A 209 -3.07 -3.39 -4.84
N TRP A 210 -3.42 -4.64 -4.54
CA TRP A 210 -2.68 -5.83 -4.95
C TRP A 210 -3.62 -6.87 -5.50
N SER A 211 -3.09 -7.66 -6.42
CA SER A 211 -3.81 -8.76 -7.05
C SER A 211 -3.11 -10.12 -6.97
N ASN A 212 -1.92 -10.16 -6.37
CA ASN A 212 -1.18 -11.39 -6.13
C ASN A 212 -0.34 -11.30 -4.87
N ALA A 213 0.17 -12.47 -4.47
CA ALA A 213 1.24 -12.58 -3.50
C ALA A 213 2.22 -13.70 -3.85
N TRP A 214 3.47 -13.49 -3.43
CA TRP A 214 4.52 -14.49 -3.35
C TRP A 214 5.33 -14.30 -2.08
N GLU A 215 5.31 -15.28 -1.18
CA GLU A 215 6.21 -15.29 -0.03
C GLU A 215 7.56 -15.86 -0.47
N VAL A 216 8.64 -15.08 -0.28
CA VAL A 216 9.99 -15.52 -0.57
C VAL A 216 10.51 -16.30 0.65
N ASP A 217 10.62 -17.62 0.50
CA ASP A 217 10.96 -18.56 1.57
C ASP A 217 12.38 -19.14 1.45
N GLY A 218 13.17 -18.66 0.49
CA GLY A 218 14.51 -19.17 0.25
C GLY A 218 15.31 -18.44 -0.83
N PRO A 219 16.54 -18.91 -1.12
CA PRO A 219 17.34 -18.40 -2.21
C PRO A 219 16.65 -18.59 -3.57
N LEU A 220 16.68 -17.54 -4.39
CA LEU A 220 16.09 -17.53 -5.73
C LEU A 220 17.14 -17.87 -6.80
N GLU A 221 17.78 -19.04 -6.67
CA GLU A 221 18.84 -19.48 -7.59
C GLU A 221 18.31 -19.63 -9.03
N GLY A 222 19.03 -19.06 -10.00
CA GLY A 222 18.64 -19.10 -11.41
C GLY A 222 17.53 -18.12 -11.81
N TRP A 223 16.93 -17.41 -10.85
CA TRP A 223 15.94 -16.38 -11.13
C TRP A 223 16.57 -15.00 -11.31
N GLY A 224 15.93 -14.15 -12.11
CA GLY A 224 16.29 -12.73 -12.20
C GLY A 224 15.71 -11.87 -11.07
N SER A 225 14.63 -12.33 -10.43
CA SER A 225 13.88 -11.62 -9.39
C SER A 225 12.98 -12.60 -8.66
N ALA A 226 12.32 -12.15 -7.58
CA ALA A 226 11.19 -12.91 -7.05
C ALA A 226 10.12 -13.12 -8.15
N PRO A 227 9.50 -14.31 -8.21
CA PRO A 227 8.32 -14.53 -9.04
C PRO A 227 7.21 -13.55 -8.68
N TYR A 228 6.38 -13.20 -9.68
CA TYR A 228 5.22 -12.32 -9.46
C TYR A 228 4.11 -12.99 -8.63
N GLY A 229 4.18 -14.31 -8.43
CA GLY A 229 3.30 -15.00 -7.48
C GLY A 229 2.01 -15.55 -8.06
N ARG A 230 1.03 -15.72 -7.16
CA ARG A 230 -0.28 -16.28 -7.46
C ARG A 230 -1.38 -15.28 -7.11
N PRO A 231 -2.54 -15.32 -7.80
CA PRO A 231 -3.66 -14.46 -7.48
C PRO A 231 -4.05 -14.54 -6.00
N LEU A 232 -4.49 -13.42 -5.44
CA LEU A 232 -5.15 -13.41 -4.13
C LEU A 232 -6.51 -14.14 -4.24
N PRO A 233 -7.13 -14.53 -3.10
CA PRO A 233 -8.50 -15.02 -3.10
C PRO A 233 -9.45 -14.10 -3.87
N ASP A 234 -10.44 -14.72 -4.54
CA ASP A 234 -11.47 -14.05 -5.34
C ASP A 234 -10.94 -13.24 -6.54
N GLN A 235 -9.69 -13.47 -6.94
CA GLN A 235 -9.07 -12.88 -8.12
C GLN A 235 -8.42 -13.96 -9.01
N ALA A 236 -8.22 -13.63 -10.29
CA ALA A 236 -7.66 -14.53 -11.28
C ALA A 236 -6.66 -13.81 -12.20
N PHE A 237 -5.57 -14.52 -12.53
CA PHE A 237 -4.60 -14.08 -13.54
C PHE A 237 -4.68 -14.96 -14.77
N ARG A 238 -4.60 -14.31 -15.92
CA ARG A 238 -4.44 -14.95 -17.22
C ARG A 238 -3.30 -14.31 -17.97
N VAL A 239 -2.52 -15.11 -18.69
CA VAL A 239 -1.49 -14.63 -19.61
C VAL A 239 -2.01 -14.90 -21.00
N LEU A 240 -2.31 -13.84 -21.75
CA LEU A 240 -3.00 -13.94 -23.04
C LEU A 240 -2.04 -13.69 -24.22
N ASP A 241 -2.28 -14.41 -25.31
CA ASP A 241 -1.67 -14.13 -26.60
C ASP A 241 -2.34 -12.94 -27.31
N ALA A 242 -1.80 -12.53 -28.47
CA ALA A 242 -2.35 -11.43 -29.27
C ALA A 242 -3.78 -11.68 -29.81
N CYS A 243 -4.34 -12.89 -29.65
CA CYS A 243 -5.70 -13.24 -30.02
C CYS A 243 -6.63 -13.36 -28.79
N GLY A 244 -6.16 -13.07 -27.58
CA GLY A 244 -6.94 -13.15 -26.33
C GLY A 244 -7.11 -14.57 -25.77
N ARG A 245 -6.26 -15.52 -26.16
CA ARG A 245 -6.28 -16.91 -25.68
C ARG A 245 -5.19 -17.13 -24.64
N ASP A 246 -5.39 -18.07 -23.71
CA ASP A 246 -4.37 -18.41 -22.71
C ASP A 246 -3.08 -18.91 -23.38
N CYS A 247 -1.96 -18.31 -23.00
CA CYS A 247 -0.63 -18.77 -23.36
C CYS A 247 -0.33 -20.11 -22.67
N PRO A 248 0.38 -21.04 -23.35
CA PRO A 248 0.98 -22.19 -22.69
C PRO A 248 1.99 -21.78 -21.62
N ASP A 249 2.29 -22.69 -20.70
CA ASP A 249 3.33 -22.49 -19.70
C ASP A 249 4.65 -22.02 -20.34
N TRP A 250 5.28 -21.03 -19.69
CA TRP A 250 6.57 -20.44 -20.10
C TRP A 250 6.54 -19.63 -21.40
N VAL A 251 5.36 -19.35 -21.97
CA VAL A 251 5.21 -18.45 -23.12
C VAL A 251 4.83 -17.05 -22.64
N PRO A 252 5.62 -16.01 -22.96
CA PRO A 252 5.26 -14.63 -22.62
C PRO A 252 3.96 -14.18 -23.30
N GLY A 253 3.17 -13.37 -22.59
CA GLY A 253 1.93 -12.78 -23.08
C GLY A 253 1.51 -11.57 -22.25
N GLU A 254 0.33 -11.03 -22.55
CA GLU A 254 -0.28 -9.93 -21.79
C GLU A 254 -0.91 -10.46 -20.51
N LEU A 255 -0.56 -9.87 -19.36
CA LEU A 255 -1.18 -10.22 -18.09
C LEU A 255 -2.54 -9.54 -17.97
N VAL A 256 -3.58 -10.32 -17.71
CA VAL A 256 -4.93 -9.85 -17.41
C VAL A 256 -5.30 -10.25 -15.99
N ILE A 257 -5.83 -9.28 -15.25
CA ILE A 257 -6.34 -9.41 -13.88
C ILE A 257 -7.88 -9.38 -13.96
N GLY A 258 -8.54 -10.27 -13.23
CA GLY A 258 -9.99 -10.31 -13.10
C GLY A 258 -10.45 -10.98 -11.83
#